data_AF-A0A9E3N8V6-F1
#
_entry.id   AF-A0A9E3N8V6-F1
#
_cell.length_a   1.000
_cell.length_b   1.000
_cell.length_c   1.000
_cell.angle_alpha   90.00
_cell.angle_beta   90.00
_cell.angle_gamma   90.00
#
_symmetry.space_group_name_H-M   'P 1'
#
loop_
_entity.id
_entity.type
_entity.pdbx_description
1 polymer ?
#
loop_
_entity_poly.entity_id
_entity_poly.type
_entity_poly.pdbx_seq_one_letter_code
_entity_poly.pdbx_strand_id
1 'polypeptide(L)'
;DFLERNSTVALAAFLGLCVLYAFTSTPDYALIPLTFALLIAYLSVTTSGITAALSTPVLVYLGEISYSTYMVHYLVYDLLKAAFVSDTHQINQWYLWLSFLAVFILSVVLHHAVDMPSQKYFRRLSAR
;
A
#
# COMPACT_ATOMS: atom_id res chain seq x y z
N ASP A 1 -2.99 -21.77 -15.10
CA ASP A 1 -2.32 -23.10 -15.12
C ASP A 1 -1.34 -23.41 -13.99
N PHE A 2 -0.06 -23.00 -14.00
CA PHE A 2 0.90 -23.47 -12.97
C PHE A 2 0.55 -22.99 -11.55
N LEU A 3 0.22 -21.70 -11.39
CA LEU A 3 -0.15 -21.14 -10.09
C LEU A 3 -1.52 -21.61 -9.59
N GLU A 4 -2.47 -21.87 -10.49
CA GLU A 4 -3.78 -22.43 -10.14
C GLU A 4 -3.65 -23.82 -9.56
N ARG A 5 -2.87 -24.68 -10.23
CA ARG A 5 -2.61 -26.04 -9.80
C ARG A 5 -1.83 -26.11 -8.48
N ASN A 6 -0.96 -25.13 -8.23
CA ASN A 6 -0.06 -25.11 -7.08
C ASN A 6 -0.44 -24.07 -6.02
N SER A 7 -1.66 -23.55 -6.05
CA SER A 7 -2.14 -22.51 -5.12
C SER A 7 -2.04 -22.94 -3.66
N THR A 8 -2.32 -24.22 -3.36
CA THR A 8 -2.15 -24.81 -2.02
C THR A 8 -0.70 -24.79 -1.54
N VAL A 9 0.26 -24.93 -2.45
CA VAL A 9 1.70 -24.85 -2.15
C VAL A 9 2.08 -23.41 -1.78
N ALA A 10 1.54 -22.41 -2.48
CA ALA A 10 1.76 -21.01 -2.14
C ALA A 10 1.20 -20.66 -0.76
N LEU A 11 0.01 -21.16 -0.42
CA LEU A 11 -0.59 -20.99 0.91
C LEU A 11 0.24 -21.67 2.00
N ALA A 12 0.67 -22.91 1.78
CA ALA A 12 1.51 -23.65 2.73
C ALA A 12 2.87 -22.95 2.94
N ALA A 13 3.47 -22.43 1.88
CA ALA A 13 4.72 -21.66 1.94
C ALA A 13 4.53 -20.34 2.72
N PHE A 14 3.42 -19.62 2.48
CA PHE A 14 3.07 -18.43 3.24
C PHE A 14 2.95 -18.73 4.74
N LEU A 15 2.14 -19.74 5.12
CA LEU A 15 1.96 -20.13 6.52
C LEU A 15 3.28 -20.60 7.16
N GLY A 16 4.08 -21.38 6.43
CA GLY A 16 5.39 -21.85 6.88
C GLY A 16 6.36 -20.70 7.17
N LEU A 17 6.38 -19.67 6.32
CA LEU A 17 7.21 -18.48 6.54
C LEU A 17 6.69 -17.62 7.69
N CYS A 18 5.39 -17.50 7.88
CA CYS A 18 4.81 -16.82 9.06
C CYS A 18 5.21 -17.51 10.37
N VAL A 19 5.15 -18.85 10.39
CA VAL A 19 5.61 -19.65 11.53
C VAL A 19 7.11 -19.46 11.74
N LEU A 20 7.93 -19.55 10.69
CA LEU A 20 9.36 -19.34 10.78
C LEU A 20 9.71 -17.95 11.31
N TYR A 21 9.02 -16.91 10.85
CA TYR A 21 9.17 -15.55 11.35
C TYR A 21 8.82 -15.44 12.85
N ALA A 22 7.78 -16.13 13.32
CA ALA A 22 7.40 -16.13 14.73
C ALA A 22 8.44 -16.78 15.66
N PHE A 23 9.24 -17.73 15.14
CA PHE A 23 10.24 -18.46 15.93
C PHE A 23 11.68 -17.99 15.71
N THR A 24 11.92 -17.08 14.76
CA THR A 24 13.27 -16.61 14.43
C THR A 24 13.36 -15.10 14.48
N SER A 25 14.43 -14.55 15.08
CA SER A 25 14.73 -13.11 15.06
C SER A 25 15.34 -12.68 13.73
N THR A 26 14.75 -13.14 12.63
CA THR A 26 15.21 -12.84 11.28
C THR A 26 14.87 -11.41 10.89
N PRO A 27 15.69 -10.75 10.05
CA PRO A 27 15.42 -9.37 9.68
C PRO A 27 14.14 -9.21 8.87
N ASP A 28 13.33 -8.23 9.26
CA ASP A 28 12.01 -7.93 8.66
C ASP A 28 12.06 -7.72 7.15
N TYR A 29 13.12 -7.06 6.66
CA TYR A 29 13.29 -6.74 5.24
C TYR A 29 13.49 -7.99 4.36
N ALA A 30 13.86 -9.14 4.93
CA ALA A 30 14.12 -10.35 4.16
C ALA A 30 12.86 -11.23 4.02
N LEU A 31 12.11 -11.41 5.11
CA LEU A 31 10.96 -12.33 5.14
C LEU A 31 9.65 -11.66 4.76
N ILE A 32 9.42 -10.40 5.16
CA ILE A 32 8.13 -9.73 4.93
C ILE A 32 7.83 -9.56 3.43
N PRO A 33 8.77 -9.16 2.57
CA PRO A 33 8.47 -9.05 1.14
C PRO A 33 8.14 -10.40 0.50
N LEU A 34 8.84 -11.45 0.92
CA LEU A 34 8.63 -12.80 0.40
C LEU A 34 7.28 -13.38 0.84
N THR A 35 6.92 -13.21 2.11
CA THR A 35 5.61 -13.67 2.64
C THR A 35 4.47 -12.93 1.95
N PHE A 36 4.57 -11.61 1.80
CA PHE A 36 3.57 -10.82 1.08
C PHE A 36 3.45 -11.21 -0.39
N ALA A 37 4.57 -11.46 -1.07
CA ALA A 37 4.55 -11.89 -2.47
C ALA A 37 3.80 -13.21 -2.66
N LEU A 38 4.01 -14.18 -1.76
CA LEU A 38 3.29 -15.47 -1.78
C LEU A 38 1.80 -15.30 -1.48
N LEU A 39 1.45 -14.43 -0.53
CA LEU A 39 0.06 -14.11 -0.23
C LEU A 39 -0.66 -13.49 -1.44
N ILE A 40 -0.03 -12.51 -2.10
CA ILE A 40 -0.58 -11.88 -3.30
C ILE A 40 -0.72 -12.90 -4.43
N ALA A 41 0.29 -13.76 -4.65
CA ALA A 41 0.25 -14.81 -5.66
C ALA A 41 -0.94 -15.77 -5.40
N TYR A 42 -1.14 -16.18 -4.15
CA TYR A 42 -2.28 -17.02 -3.76
C TYR A 42 -3.63 -16.32 -4.00
N LEU A 43 -3.78 -15.08 -3.56
CA LEU A 43 -5.03 -14.31 -3.70
C LEU A 43 -5.35 -13.96 -5.15
N SER A 44 -4.33 -13.77 -6.00
CA SER A 44 -4.52 -13.44 -7.42
C SER A 44 -5.15 -14.58 -8.24
N VAL A 45 -5.06 -15.80 -7.73
CA VAL A 45 -5.47 -17.02 -8.43
C VAL A 45 -6.69 -17.69 -7.79
N THR A 46 -6.96 -17.40 -6.52
CA THR A 46 -8.06 -18.02 -5.78
C THR A 46 -9.28 -17.12 -5.72
N THR A 47 -10.42 -17.65 -6.12
CA THR A 47 -11.73 -17.01 -5.92
C THR A 47 -12.33 -17.52 -4.61
N SER A 48 -11.96 -16.88 -3.51
CA SER A 48 -12.48 -17.17 -2.17
C SER A 48 -13.35 -16.01 -1.65
N GLY A 49 -14.09 -16.23 -0.55
CA GLY A 49 -14.85 -15.15 0.10
C GLY A 49 -13.97 -13.97 0.56
N ILE A 50 -12.70 -14.24 0.88
CA ILE A 50 -11.71 -13.21 1.21
C ILE A 50 -11.38 -12.38 -0.03
N THR A 51 -11.13 -13.02 -1.17
CA THR A 51 -10.88 -12.33 -2.44
C THR A 51 -12.08 -11.46 -2.85
N ALA A 52 -13.30 -11.95 -2.63
CA ALA A 52 -14.52 -11.18 -2.88
C ALA A 52 -14.64 -9.95 -1.97
N ALA A 53 -14.34 -10.08 -0.67
CA ALA A 53 -14.33 -8.95 0.25
C ALA A 53 -13.25 -7.90 -0.10
N LEU A 54 -12.05 -8.36 -0.49
CA LEU A 54 -10.96 -7.49 -0.93
C LEU A 54 -11.23 -6.81 -2.28
N SER A 55 -12.05 -7.42 -3.13
CA SER A 55 -12.44 -6.86 -4.43
C SER A 55 -13.59 -5.86 -4.34
N THR A 56 -14.04 -5.48 -3.14
CA THR A 56 -15.08 -4.46 -2.98
C THR A 56 -14.56 -3.10 -3.46
N PRO A 57 -15.42 -2.28 -4.10
CA PRO A 57 -14.99 -1.01 -4.70
C PRO A 57 -14.39 -0.05 -3.67
N VAL A 58 -14.83 -0.13 -2.41
CA VAL A 58 -14.30 0.67 -1.30
C VAL A 58 -12.86 0.27 -0.97
N LEU A 59 -12.56 -1.03 -0.86
CA LEU A 59 -11.20 -1.49 -0.55
C LEU A 59 -10.23 -1.24 -1.70
N VAL A 60 -10.71 -1.43 -2.94
CA VAL A 60 -9.92 -1.11 -4.14
C VAL A 60 -9.60 0.39 -4.17
N TYR A 61 -10.59 1.25 -3.95
CA TYR A 61 -10.39 2.70 -3.90
C TYR A 61 -9.44 3.13 -2.78
N LEU A 62 -9.55 2.49 -1.60
CA LEU A 62 -8.62 2.76 -0.49
C LEU A 62 -7.18 2.36 -0.84
N GLY A 63 -7.02 1.24 -1.56
CA GLY A 63 -5.74 0.80 -2.11
C GLY A 63 -5.18 1.79 -3.13
N GLU A 64 -6.02 2.31 -4.03
CA GLU A 64 -5.62 3.31 -5.02
C GLU A 64 -5.16 4.63 -4.36
N ILE A 65 -5.87 5.13 -3.34
CA ILE A 65 -5.46 6.32 -2.58
C ILE A 65 -4.17 6.09 -1.78
N SER A 66 -3.93 4.85 -1.31
CA SER A 66 -2.73 4.56 -0.50
C SER A 66 -1.44 4.87 -1.25
N TYR A 67 -1.42 4.67 -2.57
CA TYR A 67 -0.27 4.99 -3.42
C TYR A 67 -0.01 6.51 -3.46
N SER A 68 -1.04 7.30 -3.74
CA SER A 68 -0.95 8.76 -3.77
C SER A 68 -0.54 9.31 -2.39
N THR A 69 -1.05 8.70 -1.31
CA THR A 69 -0.70 9.05 0.07
C THR A 69 0.79 8.79 0.34
N TYR A 70 1.31 7.65 -0.10
CA TYR A 70 2.72 7.31 0.07
C TYR A 70 3.66 8.29 -0.62
N MET A 71 3.32 8.75 -1.83
CA MET A 71 4.13 9.75 -2.54
C MET A 71 4.15 11.12 -1.83
N VAL A 72 3.04 11.47 -1.18
CA VAL A 72 2.80 12.82 -0.67
C VAL A 72 3.20 13.00 0.79
N HIS A 73 3.02 11.97 1.63
CA HIS A 73 3.14 12.14 3.07
C HIS A 73 4.53 12.61 3.51
N TYR A 74 5.60 12.10 2.90
CA TYR A 74 6.96 12.52 3.20
C TYR A 74 7.22 13.96 2.76
N LEU A 75 6.76 14.34 1.57
CA LEU A 75 6.91 15.70 1.05
C LEU A 75 6.16 16.72 1.90
N VAL A 76 4.93 16.40 2.31
CA VAL A 76 4.14 17.26 3.23
C VAL A 76 4.81 17.37 4.59
N TYR A 77 5.31 16.25 5.13
CA TYR A 77 6.03 16.24 6.39
C TYR A 77 7.26 17.15 6.36
N ASP A 78 8.08 17.06 5.30
CA ASP A 78 9.28 17.89 5.14
C ASP A 78 8.95 19.37 4.97
N LEU A 79 7.92 19.70 4.17
CA LEU A 79 7.46 21.08 3.97
C LEU A 79 6.91 21.69 5.26
N LEU A 80 6.08 20.96 5.99
CA LEU A 80 5.54 21.44 7.26
C LEU A 80 6.64 21.59 8.31
N LYS A 81 7.65 20.70 8.30
CA LYS A 81 8.77 20.77 9.23
C LYS A 81 9.61 22.00 8.94
N ALA A 82 9.89 22.27 7.66
CA ALA A 82 10.60 23.47 7.23
C ALA A 82 9.83 24.76 7.54
N ALA A 83 8.50 24.76 7.44
CA ALA A 83 7.67 25.95 7.61
C ALA A 83 7.33 26.28 9.06
N PHE A 84 7.11 25.26 9.92
CA PHE A 84 6.53 25.46 11.26
C PHE A 84 7.41 24.93 12.41
N VAL A 85 8.46 24.16 12.14
CA VAL A 85 9.28 23.56 13.21
C VAL A 85 10.65 24.24 13.25
N SER A 86 10.79 25.27 14.08
CA SER A 86 12.09 25.86 14.43
C SER A 86 12.78 25.12 15.58
N ASP A 87 12.00 24.49 16.47
CA ASP A 87 12.48 23.68 17.61
C ASP A 87 11.85 22.28 17.57
N THR A 88 12.68 21.25 17.41
CA THR A 88 12.24 19.86 17.21
C THR A 88 11.67 19.18 18.47
N HIS A 89 11.75 19.82 19.64
CA HIS A 89 11.44 19.19 20.92
C HIS A 89 9.98 19.35 21.39
N GLN A 90 9.19 20.20 20.74
CA GLN A 90 7.78 20.45 21.08
C GLN A 90 6.87 20.25 19.85
N ILE A 91 6.68 18.99 19.45
CA ILE A 91 5.66 18.65 18.45
C ILE A 91 4.29 18.79 19.11
N ASN A 92 3.61 19.91 18.85
CA ASN A 92 2.26 20.15 19.33
C ASN A 92 1.27 19.20 18.62
N GLN A 93 0.29 18.64 19.34
CA GLN A 93 -0.77 17.79 18.79
C GLN A 93 -1.46 18.43 17.57
N TRP A 94 -1.57 19.76 17.55
CA TRP A 94 -2.10 20.52 16.41
C TRP A 94 -1.33 20.26 15.11
N TYR A 95 -0.01 20.12 15.16
CA TYR A 95 0.83 19.86 14.00
C TYR A 95 0.56 18.48 13.40
N LEU A 96 0.27 17.48 14.23
CA LEU A 96 -0.13 16.15 13.76
C LEU A 96 -1.45 16.22 12.99
N TRP A 97 -2.48 16.87 13.55
CA TRP A 97 -3.76 17.02 12.89
C TRP A 97 -3.66 17.77 11.56
N LEU A 98 -2.87 18.85 11.52
CA LEU A 98 -2.61 19.62 10.31
C LEU A 98 -1.90 18.76 9.24
N SER A 99 -0.89 17.99 9.65
CA SER A 99 -0.17 17.07 8.77
C SER A 99 -1.10 16.01 8.20
N PHE A 100 -1.93 15.36 9.03
CA PHE A 100 -2.90 14.37 8.58
C PHE A 100 -3.89 14.95 7.57
N LEU A 101 -4.44 16.13 7.86
CA LEU A 101 -5.41 16.78 6.97
C LEU A 101 -4.77 17.22 5.65
N ALA A 102 -3.56 17.79 5.70
CA ALA A 102 -2.82 18.22 4.52
C ALA A 102 -2.46 17.02 3.62
N VAL A 103 -1.95 15.93 4.20
CA VAL A 103 -1.65 14.69 3.47
C VAL A 103 -2.92 14.11 2.86
N PHE A 104 -4.03 14.07 3.60
CA PHE A 104 -5.28 13.52 3.08
C PHE A 104 -5.81 14.32 1.89
N ILE A 105 -5.91 15.65 2.02
CA ILE A 105 -6.38 16.53 0.94
C ILE A 105 -5.48 16.40 -0.29
N LEU A 106 -4.16 16.49 -0.10
CA LEU A 106 -3.22 16.48 -1.22
C LEU A 106 -3.15 15.11 -1.89
N SER A 107 -3.30 14.03 -1.12
CA SER A 107 -3.44 12.66 -1.65
C SER A 107 -4.68 12.51 -2.54
N VAL A 108 -5.84 12.99 -2.09
CA VAL A 108 -7.09 12.95 -2.88
C VAL A 108 -6.97 13.78 -4.16
N VAL A 109 -6.38 14.98 -4.06
CA VAL A 109 -6.16 15.87 -5.20
C VAL A 109 -5.24 15.22 -6.23
N LEU A 110 -4.09 14.68 -5.82
CA LEU A 110 -3.15 14.04 -6.74
C LEU A 110 -3.71 12.77 -7.35
N HIS A 111 -4.45 11.98 -6.57
CA HIS A 111 -5.13 10.79 -7.06
C HIS A 111 -6.07 11.12 -8.23
N HIS A 112 -6.91 12.14 -8.08
CA HIS A 112 -7.85 12.56 -9.12
C HIS A 112 -7.21 13.35 -10.27
N ALA A 113 -6.20 14.18 -9.97
CA ALA A 113 -5.59 15.09 -10.94
C ALA A 113 -4.46 14.46 -11.76
N VAL A 114 -3.78 13.42 -11.25
CA VAL A 114 -2.60 12.83 -11.89
C VAL A 114 -2.78 11.34 -12.12
N ASP A 115 -3.12 10.56 -11.09
CA ASP A 115 -3.16 9.10 -11.21
C ASP A 115 -4.29 8.64 -12.14
N MET A 116 -5.52 9.15 -11.93
CA MET A 116 -6.66 8.79 -12.78
C MET A 116 -6.50 9.21 -14.26
N PRO A 117 -6.03 10.43 -14.61
CA PRO A 117 -5.83 10.81 -16.01
C PRO A 117 -4.64 10.11 -16.66
N SER A 118 -3.53 9.89 -15.94
CA SER A 118 -2.37 9.18 -16.49
C SER A 118 -2.71 7.73 -16.81
N GLN A 119 -3.44 7.03 -15.93
CA GLN A 119 -3.93 5.68 -16.20
C GLN A 119 -4.82 5.62 -17.44
N LYS A 120 -5.74 6.59 -17.61
CA LYS A 120 -6.58 6.70 -18.81
C LYS A 120 -5.75 6.95 -20.07
N TYR A 121 -4.70 7.76 -19.99
CA TYR A 121 -3.79 8.04 -21.10
C TYR A 121 -3.00 6.79 -21.52
N PHE A 122 -2.37 6.09 -20.57
CA PHE A 122 -1.60 4.88 -20.87
C PHE A 122 -2.46 3.72 -21.38
N ARG A 123 -3.67 3.54 -20.85
CA ARG A 123 -4.63 2.53 -21.37
C ARG A 123 -5.00 2.81 -22.82
N ARG A 124 -5.16 4.09 -23.21
CA ARG A 124 -5.42 4.48 -24.61
C ARG A 124 -4.22 4.26 -25.53
N LEU A 125 -3.01 4.43 -25.02
CA LEU A 125 -1.78 4.22 -25.78
C LEU A 125 -1.52 2.73 -26.04
N SER A 126 -1.76 1.87 -25.04
CA SER A 126 -1.60 0.41 -25.14
C SER A 126 -2.65 -0.27 -26.01
N ALA A 127 -3.82 0.37 -26.19
CA ALA A 127 -4.89 -0.12 -27.08
C ALA A 127 -4.67 0.23 -28.56
N ARG A 128 -3.55 0.87 -28.92
CA ARG A 128 -3.12 1.15 -30.29
C ARG A 128 -1.97 0.24 -30.68
#